data_AF-G0LGR7-F1
#
_entry.id   AF-G0LGR7-F1
#
_cell.length_a   1.000
_cell.length_b   1.000
_cell.length_c   1.000
_cell.angle_alpha   90.00
_cell.angle_beta   90.00
_cell.angle_gamma   90.00
#
_symmetry.space_group_name_H-M   'P 1'
#
loop_
_entity.id
_entity.type
_entity.pdbx_description
1 polymer ?
#
loop_
_entity_poly.entity_id
_entity_poly.type
_entity_poly.pdbx_seq_one_letter_code
_entity_poly.pdbx_strand_id
1 'polypeptide(L)'
;MVTQAISVVAQLSLPAETLSLLLITAGLGLSILEAFAPGAHFVVLGVSLLATGLVGLLLGTASPLVLSGLVVLFGAAALLGYREFDIYGTTGSEQTSDSNSLTGTYGRVTERVTPTQGQVKLDAGGFDPYYSARSVDDELTAGTEVVVVDPGGGNVLTVEPLVGGVDEIDRALATEQANRETTNSENEDPTPTPTPNSNVTQTDDTQSDEQRDSESESGLESESEREREREPDLS
;
A
#
# COMPACT_ATOMS: atom_id res chain seq x y z
N MET A 1 -16.73 44.32 28.09
CA MET A 1 -16.03 43.10 28.57
C MET A 1 -14.53 43.11 28.27
N VAL A 2 -14.09 43.58 27.08
CA VAL A 2 -12.66 43.69 26.71
C VAL A 2 -11.83 44.55 27.69
N THR A 3 -12.40 45.63 28.22
CA THR A 3 -11.70 46.53 29.17
C THR A 3 -11.41 45.88 30.53
N GLN A 4 -12.23 44.92 30.98
CA GLN A 4 -11.97 44.20 32.23
C GLN A 4 -10.89 43.13 32.06
N ALA A 5 -10.84 42.46 30.90
CA ALA A 5 -9.77 41.50 30.59
C ALA A 5 -8.38 42.18 30.59
N ILE A 6 -8.30 43.40 30.05
CA ILE A 6 -7.06 44.21 30.06
C ILE A 6 -6.64 44.59 31.48
N SER A 7 -7.61 44.87 32.37
CA SER A 7 -7.32 45.24 33.76
C SER A 7 -6.82 44.07 34.62
N VAL A 8 -7.27 42.84 34.34
CA VAL A 8 -6.78 41.64 35.04
C VAL A 8 -5.34 41.32 34.64
N VAL A 9 -4.99 41.46 33.36
CA VAL A 9 -3.63 41.28 32.86
C VAL A 9 -2.66 42.32 33.44
N ALA A 10 -3.12 43.56 33.65
CA ALA A 10 -2.31 44.63 34.25
C ALA A 10 -2.08 44.47 35.76
N GLN A 11 -2.94 43.74 36.48
CA GLN A 11 -2.80 43.49 37.92
C GLN A 11 -1.95 42.26 38.24
N LEU A 12 -1.77 41.36 37.27
CA LEU A 12 -0.90 40.20 37.38
C LEU A 12 0.55 40.63 37.09
N SER A 13 1.13 41.40 38.02
CA SER A 13 2.56 41.76 37.97
C SER A 13 3.41 40.54 38.33
N LEU A 14 3.41 39.53 37.45
CA LEU A 14 4.28 38.38 37.56
C LEU A 14 5.70 38.80 37.15
N PRO A 15 6.73 38.43 37.93
CA PRO A 15 8.10 38.64 37.50
C PRO A 15 8.37 37.86 36.20
N ALA A 16 9.24 38.40 35.35
CA ALA A 16 9.62 37.77 34.08
C ALA A 16 10.11 36.32 34.29
N GLU A 17 10.88 36.07 35.35
CA GLU A 17 11.27 34.73 35.78
C GLU A 17 10.09 33.77 35.95
N THR A 18 9.02 34.21 36.63
CA THR A 18 7.85 33.36 36.90
C THR A 18 7.09 33.05 35.62
N LEU A 19 7.00 34.01 34.69
CA LEU A 19 6.43 33.78 33.36
C LEU A 19 7.24 32.74 32.58
N SER A 20 8.57 32.86 32.58
CA SER A 20 9.46 31.89 31.94
C SER A 20 9.31 30.49 32.54
N LEU A 21 9.28 30.38 33.87
CA LEU A 21 9.06 29.09 34.56
C LEU A 21 7.68 28.52 34.27
N LEU A 22 6.63 29.35 34.18
CA LEU A 22 5.29 28.93 33.80
C LEU A 22 5.28 28.38 32.38
N LEU A 23 5.91 29.07 31.43
CA LEU A 23 6.05 28.62 30.04
C LEU A 23 6.76 27.26 29.95
N ILE A 24 7.86 27.08 30.69
CA ILE A 24 8.58 25.79 30.77
C ILE A 24 7.67 24.70 31.33
N THR A 25 7.00 24.98 32.45
CA THR A 25 6.15 24.00 33.14
C THR A 25 4.94 23.62 32.29
N ALA A 26 4.29 24.61 31.66
CA ALA A 26 3.19 24.39 30.74
C ALA A 26 3.64 23.60 29.51
N GLY A 27 4.77 23.97 28.91
CA GLY A 27 5.36 23.25 27.78
C GLY A 27 5.63 21.78 28.10
N LEU A 28 6.27 21.51 29.24
CA LEU A 28 6.51 20.16 29.74
C LEU A 28 5.21 19.40 29.99
N GLY A 29 4.22 20.05 30.60
CA GLY A 29 2.89 19.49 30.84
C GLY A 29 2.24 19.05 29.52
N LEU A 30 2.21 19.92 28.52
CA LEU A 30 1.69 19.60 27.18
C LEU A 30 2.45 18.44 26.53
N SER A 31 3.77 18.38 26.67
CA SER A 31 4.57 17.25 26.17
C SER A 31 4.21 15.93 26.85
N ILE A 32 3.92 15.94 28.16
CA ILE A 32 3.46 14.76 28.88
C ILE A 32 2.04 14.37 28.44
N LEU A 33 1.14 15.35 28.25
CA LEU A 33 -0.22 15.09 27.77
C LEU A 33 -0.23 14.43 26.39
N GLU A 34 0.62 14.89 25.47
CA GLU A 34 0.79 14.27 24.15
C GLU A 34 1.18 12.79 24.26
N ALA A 35 2.00 12.42 25.25
CA ALA A 35 2.44 11.04 25.43
C ALA A 35 1.30 10.06 25.77
N PHE A 36 0.17 10.55 26.30
CA PHE A 36 -1.01 9.72 26.56
C PHE A 36 -1.93 9.56 25.34
N ALA A 37 -1.91 10.52 24.40
CA ALA A 37 -2.74 10.52 23.21
C ALA A 37 -1.94 11.09 22.02
N PRO A 38 -1.17 10.24 21.31
CA PRO A 38 -0.35 10.68 20.18
C PRO A 38 -1.22 11.22 19.04
N GLY A 39 -0.97 12.46 18.60
CA GLY A 39 -1.76 13.12 17.56
C GLY A 39 -1.18 14.45 17.03
N ALA A 40 0.04 14.82 17.44
CA ALA A 40 0.76 16.04 17.07
C ALA A 40 0.13 17.37 17.50
N HIS A 41 -1.05 17.35 18.12
CA HIS A 41 -1.78 18.54 18.53
C HIS A 41 -1.05 19.32 19.64
N PHE A 42 -0.45 18.63 20.61
CA PHE A 42 0.20 19.28 21.75
C PHE A 42 1.72 19.36 21.61
N VAL A 43 2.35 18.55 20.75
CA VAL A 43 3.81 18.58 20.59
C VAL A 43 4.31 19.93 20.09
N VAL A 44 3.64 20.53 19.09
CA VAL A 44 4.03 21.82 18.52
C VAL A 44 3.91 22.91 19.59
N LEU A 45 2.76 22.98 20.27
CA LEU A 45 2.54 23.96 21.34
C LEU A 45 3.48 23.74 22.53
N GLY A 46 3.69 22.50 22.95
CA GLY A 46 4.57 22.13 24.06
C GLY A 46 6.02 22.55 23.82
N VAL A 47 6.58 22.20 22.66
CA VAL A 47 7.95 22.59 22.27
C VAL A 47 8.08 24.11 22.15
N SER A 48 7.08 24.79 21.61
CA SER A 48 7.08 26.26 21.47
C SER A 48 7.17 26.96 22.83
N LEU A 49 6.32 26.55 23.77
CA LEU A 49 6.28 27.12 25.12
C LEU A 49 7.55 26.78 25.90
N LEU A 50 8.04 25.54 25.78
CA LEU A 50 9.25 25.09 26.46
C LEU A 50 10.49 25.83 25.96
N ALA A 51 10.70 25.91 24.64
CA ALA A 51 11.82 26.63 24.04
C ALA A 51 11.78 28.12 24.38
N THR A 52 10.59 28.74 24.28
CA THR A 52 10.42 30.15 24.65
C THR A 52 10.71 30.41 26.12
N GLY A 53 10.22 29.55 27.01
CA GLY A 53 10.46 29.67 28.44
C GLY A 53 11.93 29.51 28.81
N LEU A 54 12.67 28.59 28.15
CA LEU A 54 14.11 28.46 28.33
C LEU A 54 14.87 29.71 27.86
N VAL A 55 14.52 30.26 26.70
CA VAL A 55 15.11 31.51 26.20
C VAL A 55 14.78 32.69 27.12
N GLY A 56 13.52 32.77 27.59
CA GLY A 56 13.06 33.78 28.54
C GLY A 56 13.82 33.74 29.87
N LEU A 57 14.11 32.53 30.37
CA LEU A 57 14.92 32.33 31.58
C LEU A 57 16.38 32.73 31.35
N LEU A 58 16.95 32.38 30.18
CA LEU A 58 18.34 32.71 29.85
C LEU A 58 18.58 34.22 29.69
N LEU A 59 17.57 34.95 29.20
CA LEU A 59 17.60 36.41 29.08
C LEU A 59 17.30 37.14 30.41
N GLY A 60 16.72 36.46 31.40
CA GLY A 60 16.36 36.97 32.74
C GLY A 60 15.26 38.05 32.76
N THR A 61 15.06 38.81 31.68
CA THR A 61 14.08 39.91 31.61
C THR A 61 13.49 40.06 30.21
N ALA A 62 12.74 39.04 29.76
CA ALA A 62 11.95 39.16 28.55
C ALA A 62 10.61 39.83 28.85
N SER A 63 10.28 40.92 28.14
CA SER A 63 8.93 41.48 28.22
C SER A 63 7.91 40.48 27.69
N PRO A 64 6.65 40.48 28.17
CA PRO A 64 5.61 39.58 27.66
C PRO A 64 5.42 39.64 26.15
N LEU A 65 5.65 40.82 25.55
CA LEU A 65 5.57 41.02 24.11
C LEU A 65 6.68 40.25 23.37
N VAL A 66 7.90 40.28 23.90
CA VAL A 66 9.05 39.54 23.35
C VAL A 66 8.83 38.04 23.48
N LEU A 67 8.35 37.57 24.64
CA LEU A 67 8.00 36.16 24.85
C LEU A 67 6.90 35.71 23.89
N SER A 68 5.85 36.50 23.70
CA SER A 68 4.79 36.17 22.73
C SER A 68 5.32 36.06 21.30
N GLY A 69 6.22 36.96 20.88
CA GLY A 69 6.89 36.87 19.59
C GLY A 69 7.74 35.59 19.45
N LEU A 70 8.47 35.22 20.51
CA LEU A 70 9.24 33.99 20.56
C LEU A 70 8.35 32.74 20.49
N VAL A 71 7.19 32.70 21.15
CA VAL A 71 6.26 31.57 21.05
C VAL A 71 5.81 31.39 19.61
N VAL A 72 5.44 32.47 18.92
CA VAL A 72 5.03 32.40 17.51
C VAL A 72 6.19 31.93 16.62
N LEU A 73 7.40 32.45 16.85
CA LEU A 73 8.60 32.07 16.10
C LEU A 73 8.95 30.59 16.29
N PHE A 74 9.03 30.13 17.54
CA PHE A 74 9.31 28.73 17.84
C PHE A 74 8.16 27.80 17.42
N GLY A 75 6.91 28.25 17.48
CA GLY A 75 5.77 27.48 16.97
C GLY A 75 5.76 27.33 15.47
N ALA A 76 6.09 28.39 14.73
CA ALA A 76 6.29 28.29 13.29
C ALA A 76 7.45 27.34 12.97
N ALA A 77 8.58 27.47 13.68
CA ALA A 77 9.73 26.59 13.50
C ALA A 77 9.41 25.11 13.83
N ALA A 78 8.69 24.87 14.93
CA ALA A 78 8.25 23.53 15.33
C ALA A 78 7.22 22.95 14.35
N LEU A 79 6.32 23.76 13.81
CA LEU A 79 5.35 23.34 12.79
C LEU A 79 6.05 22.99 11.47
N LEU A 80 6.99 23.82 11.03
CA LEU A 80 7.79 23.56 9.84
C LEU A 80 8.68 22.32 10.05
N GLY A 81 9.30 22.19 11.22
CA GLY A 81 10.05 21.00 11.59
C GLY A 81 9.16 19.76 11.60
N TYR A 82 7.96 19.84 12.18
CA TYR A 82 7.01 18.74 12.17
C TYR A 82 6.62 18.34 10.73
N ARG A 83 6.40 19.31 9.86
CA ARG A 83 6.07 19.08 8.45
C ARG A 83 7.24 18.51 7.64
N GLU A 84 8.46 18.98 7.90
CA GLU A 84 9.66 18.61 7.12
C GLU A 84 10.28 17.31 7.61
N PHE A 85 10.40 17.14 8.93
CA PHE A 85 11.05 15.96 9.51
C PHE A 85 10.19 14.72 9.48
N ASP A 86 8.90 14.87 9.18
CA ASP A 86 7.99 13.75 9.01
C ASP A 86 8.24 12.63 10.02
N ILE A 87 8.28 13.04 11.29
CA ILE A 87 8.64 12.16 12.42
C ILE A 87 7.58 11.04 12.59
N TYR A 88 6.55 11.06 11.75
CA TYR A 88 5.44 10.12 11.64
C TYR A 88 5.08 9.80 10.15
N GLY A 89 6.06 9.54 9.28
CA GLY A 89 5.88 8.69 8.09
C GLY A 89 4.90 9.13 6.96
N THR A 90 4.69 10.41 6.69
CA THR A 90 4.07 10.96 5.46
C THR A 90 5.01 11.15 4.25
N THR A 91 6.28 10.75 4.30
CA THR A 91 7.22 10.70 3.16
C THR A 91 8.13 9.48 3.31
N GLY A 92 7.50 8.29 3.34
CA GLY A 92 8.20 7.02 3.27
C GLY A 92 7.42 5.81 3.77
N SER A 93 6.58 5.23 2.90
CA SER A 93 6.39 3.77 2.78
C SER A 93 5.80 2.97 3.96
N GLU A 94 4.67 3.39 4.52
CA GLU A 94 3.53 2.47 4.63
C GLU A 94 2.43 2.93 3.65
N GLN A 95 2.87 3.26 2.43
CA GLN A 95 2.12 2.80 1.27
C GLN A 95 1.87 1.32 1.55
N THR A 96 0.63 0.94 1.88
CA THR A 96 0.16 -0.44 1.70
C THR A 96 0.83 -0.89 0.41
N SER A 97 1.80 -1.82 0.47
CA SER A 97 2.64 -2.17 -0.69
C SER A 97 1.76 -2.11 -1.91
N ASP A 98 1.93 -1.04 -2.72
CA ASP A 98 0.85 -0.53 -3.57
C ASP A 98 0.25 -1.74 -4.25
N SER A 99 -1.05 -1.99 -4.11
CA SER A 99 -1.65 -3.21 -4.66
C SER A 99 -1.23 -3.39 -6.12
N ASN A 100 -1.03 -2.29 -6.86
CA ASN A 100 -0.43 -2.25 -8.20
C ASN A 100 0.89 -3.04 -8.40
N SER A 101 1.71 -3.22 -7.36
CA SER A 101 2.96 -3.99 -7.35
C SER A 101 2.77 -5.49 -7.08
N LEU A 102 1.55 -5.95 -6.78
CA LEU A 102 1.29 -7.37 -6.54
C LEU A 102 1.07 -8.16 -7.84
N THR A 103 0.90 -7.49 -8.98
CA THR A 103 0.81 -8.14 -10.29
C THR A 103 2.06 -8.98 -10.57
N GLY A 104 1.87 -10.24 -10.95
CA GLY A 104 2.98 -11.19 -11.18
C GLY A 104 3.56 -11.83 -9.92
N THR A 105 3.06 -11.48 -8.73
CA THR A 105 3.47 -12.14 -7.48
C THR A 105 2.82 -13.52 -7.38
N TYR A 106 3.63 -14.50 -6.96
CA TYR A 106 3.20 -15.86 -6.73
C TYR A 106 2.61 -16.05 -5.33
N GLY A 107 1.73 -17.04 -5.20
CA GLY A 107 1.16 -17.45 -3.93
C GLY A 107 0.51 -18.82 -4.01
N ARG A 108 -0.21 -19.16 -2.93
CA ARG A 108 -0.92 -20.42 -2.79
C ARG A 108 -2.32 -20.21 -2.26
N VAL A 109 -3.28 -20.95 -2.81
CA VAL A 109 -4.68 -20.95 -2.33
C VAL A 109 -4.74 -21.52 -0.92
N THR A 110 -5.31 -20.76 0.01
CA THR A 110 -5.55 -21.21 1.40
C THR A 110 -6.99 -21.67 1.60
N GLU A 111 -7.93 -21.02 0.91
CA GLU A 111 -9.34 -21.38 0.86
C GLU A 111 -9.82 -21.38 -0.59
N ARG A 112 -10.67 -22.34 -0.96
CA ARG A 112 -11.18 -22.51 -2.33
C ARG A 112 -11.54 -21.17 -2.96
N VAL A 113 -10.93 -20.87 -4.11
CA VAL A 113 -11.17 -19.64 -4.86
C VAL A 113 -12.12 -19.92 -6.01
N THR A 114 -13.13 -19.08 -6.13
CA THR A 114 -14.10 -19.05 -7.22
C THR A 114 -14.09 -17.66 -7.84
N PRO A 115 -14.84 -17.41 -8.93
CA PRO A 115 -14.96 -16.07 -9.49
C PRO A 115 -15.58 -15.02 -8.54
N THR A 116 -16.17 -15.46 -7.42
CA THR A 116 -16.86 -14.57 -6.46
C THR A 116 -16.13 -14.40 -5.13
N GLN A 117 -15.43 -15.42 -4.64
CA GLN A 117 -14.81 -15.42 -3.31
C GLN A 117 -13.64 -16.41 -3.21
N GLY A 118 -12.84 -16.26 -2.16
CA GLY A 118 -11.74 -17.18 -1.84
C GLY A 118 -10.62 -16.46 -1.12
N GLN A 119 -9.56 -17.21 -0.80
CA GLN A 119 -8.38 -16.64 -0.15
C GLN A 119 -7.09 -17.28 -0.66
N VAL A 120 -6.08 -16.43 -0.85
CA VAL A 120 -4.72 -16.83 -1.20
C VAL A 120 -3.74 -16.25 -0.20
N LYS A 121 -2.62 -16.94 -0.02
CA LYS A 121 -1.45 -16.42 0.67
C LYS A 121 -0.38 -16.11 -0.37
N LEU A 122 0.06 -14.86 -0.44
CA LEU A 122 1.17 -14.47 -1.33
C LEU A 122 2.53 -14.75 -0.69
N ASP A 123 3.51 -15.12 -1.52
CA ASP A 123 4.89 -15.34 -1.08
C ASP A 123 5.61 -14.01 -0.79
N ALA A 124 5.22 -12.95 -1.49
CA ALA A 124 5.66 -11.58 -1.28
C ALA A 124 4.43 -10.69 -1.01
N GLY A 125 3.93 -10.74 0.23
CA GLY A 125 2.88 -9.86 0.76
C GLY A 125 3.46 -8.89 1.80
N GLY A 126 2.70 -7.83 2.13
CA GLY A 126 3.05 -6.91 3.20
C GLY A 126 2.95 -7.55 4.59
N PHE A 127 2.52 -6.78 5.58
CA PHE A 127 2.37 -7.27 6.96
C PHE A 127 1.35 -8.44 7.08
N ASP A 128 0.30 -8.43 6.26
CA ASP A 128 -0.66 -9.52 6.13
C ASP A 128 -0.52 -10.16 4.73
N PRO A 129 0.03 -11.39 4.61
CA PRO A 129 0.17 -12.06 3.33
C PRO A 129 -1.11 -12.73 2.85
N TYR A 130 -2.22 -12.66 3.60
CA TYR A 130 -3.50 -13.27 3.24
C TYR A 130 -4.41 -12.26 2.54
N TYR A 131 -4.81 -12.58 1.31
CA TYR A 131 -5.65 -11.72 0.49
C TYR A 131 -6.91 -12.47 0.05
N SER A 132 -8.04 -11.76 -0.03
CA SER A 132 -9.20 -12.29 -0.71
C SER A 132 -8.89 -12.41 -2.19
N ALA A 133 -9.37 -13.47 -2.83
CA ALA A 133 -9.06 -13.72 -4.23
C ALA A 133 -10.29 -14.13 -5.03
N ARG A 134 -10.25 -13.85 -6.33
CA ARG A 134 -11.19 -14.34 -7.34
C ARG A 134 -10.42 -15.00 -8.46
N SER A 135 -10.92 -16.13 -8.94
CA SER A 135 -10.36 -16.76 -10.13
C SER A 135 -10.90 -16.10 -11.39
N VAL A 136 -10.11 -16.13 -12.46
CA VAL A 136 -10.52 -15.63 -13.78
C VAL A 136 -11.58 -16.54 -14.38
N ASP A 137 -11.31 -17.85 -14.40
CA ASP A 137 -12.15 -18.85 -15.07
C ASP A 137 -12.64 -19.92 -14.09
N ASP A 138 -11.77 -20.87 -13.73
CA ASP A 138 -12.13 -22.07 -12.99
C ASP A 138 -12.01 -21.92 -11.47
N GLU A 139 -12.64 -22.84 -10.74
CA GLU A 139 -12.45 -22.92 -9.30
C GLU A 139 -11.05 -23.46 -8.96
N LEU A 140 -10.36 -22.80 -8.04
CA LEU A 140 -9.03 -23.20 -7.58
C LEU A 140 -9.13 -23.85 -6.20
N THR A 141 -8.60 -25.06 -6.07
CA THR A 141 -8.63 -25.80 -4.80
C THR A 141 -7.56 -25.33 -3.83
N ALA A 142 -7.75 -25.60 -2.54
CA ALA A 142 -6.75 -25.28 -1.54
C ALA A 142 -5.43 -25.99 -1.84
N GLY A 143 -4.33 -25.25 -1.78
CA GLY A 143 -3.00 -25.73 -2.11
C GLY A 143 -2.56 -25.47 -3.55
N THR A 144 -3.44 -25.05 -4.47
CA THR A 144 -3.07 -24.68 -5.85
C THR A 144 -2.14 -23.47 -5.85
N GLU A 145 -1.09 -23.51 -6.67
CA GLU A 145 -0.18 -22.38 -6.88
C GLU A 145 -0.78 -21.40 -7.89
N VAL A 146 -0.68 -20.12 -7.58
CA VAL A 146 -1.34 -19.05 -8.32
C VAL A 146 -0.42 -17.87 -8.55
N VAL A 147 -0.74 -17.09 -9.58
CA VAL A 147 -0.12 -15.79 -9.85
C VAL A 147 -1.20 -14.72 -9.90
N VAL A 148 -0.89 -13.53 -9.40
CA VAL A 148 -1.80 -12.38 -9.42
C VAL A 148 -1.78 -11.75 -10.81
N VAL A 149 -2.94 -11.73 -11.46
CA VAL A 149 -3.14 -11.14 -12.80
C VAL A 149 -3.65 -9.71 -12.72
N ASP A 150 -4.48 -9.42 -11.73
CA ASP A 150 -4.95 -8.06 -11.45
C ASP A 150 -5.03 -7.85 -9.93
N PRO A 151 -4.27 -6.89 -9.38
CA PRO A 151 -4.31 -6.60 -7.96
C PRO A 151 -5.57 -5.89 -7.49
N GLY A 152 -6.45 -5.46 -8.41
CA GLY A 152 -7.73 -4.86 -8.10
C GLY A 152 -7.63 -3.55 -7.30
N GLY A 153 -8.76 -3.15 -6.69
CA GLY A 153 -8.86 -2.01 -5.78
C GLY A 153 -9.25 -2.47 -4.37
N GLY A 154 -8.27 -2.60 -3.47
CA GLY A 154 -8.47 -3.05 -2.09
C GLY A 154 -7.76 -4.37 -1.77
N ASN A 155 -8.37 -5.22 -0.95
CA ASN A 155 -7.82 -6.51 -0.51
C ASN A 155 -8.31 -7.72 -1.32
N VAL A 156 -8.86 -7.49 -2.52
CA VAL A 156 -9.39 -8.54 -3.40
C VAL A 156 -8.56 -8.58 -4.67
N LEU A 157 -7.84 -9.69 -4.85
CA LEU A 157 -6.97 -9.94 -5.99
C LEU A 157 -7.68 -10.82 -7.02
N THR A 158 -7.37 -10.64 -8.29
CA THR A 158 -7.71 -11.60 -9.33
C THR A 158 -6.48 -12.47 -9.60
N VAL A 159 -6.66 -13.79 -9.57
CA VAL A 159 -5.56 -14.77 -9.67
C VAL A 159 -5.86 -15.84 -10.70
N GLU A 160 -4.81 -16.38 -11.30
CA GLU A 160 -4.87 -17.51 -12.22
C GLU A 160 -3.91 -18.62 -11.74
N PRO A 161 -4.18 -19.90 -12.06
CA PRO A 161 -3.30 -20.99 -11.71
C PRO A 161 -1.94 -20.85 -12.42
N LEU A 162 -0.84 -20.99 -11.67
CA LEU A 162 0.52 -20.84 -12.21
C LEU A 162 0.87 -21.93 -13.24
N VAL A 163 0.30 -23.10 -13.06
CA VAL A 163 0.42 -24.22 -13.99
C VAL A 163 -0.99 -24.50 -14.48
N GLY A 164 -1.26 -24.14 -15.73
CA GLY A 164 -2.56 -24.37 -16.38
C GLY A 164 -3.07 -25.77 -16.07
N GLY A 165 -4.29 -25.85 -15.54
CA GLY A 165 -4.89 -27.02 -14.88
C GLY A 165 -4.44 -28.37 -15.45
N VAL A 166 -3.48 -29.01 -14.78
CA VAL A 166 -2.91 -30.29 -15.22
C VAL A 166 -3.83 -31.47 -14.86
N ASP A 167 -4.79 -31.30 -13.95
CA ASP A 167 -5.56 -32.45 -13.44
C ASP A 167 -6.76 -32.87 -14.33
N GLU A 168 -7.23 -32.03 -15.25
CA GLU A 168 -8.37 -32.35 -16.14
C GLU A 168 -7.93 -32.78 -17.55
N ILE A 169 -6.83 -32.24 -18.07
CA ILE A 169 -6.33 -32.55 -19.42
C ILE A 169 -5.80 -33.99 -19.48
N ASP A 170 -5.09 -34.46 -18.44
CA ASP A 170 -4.62 -35.86 -18.38
C ASP A 170 -5.78 -36.86 -18.31
N ARG A 171 -6.88 -36.50 -17.64
CA ARG A 171 -8.11 -37.33 -17.58
C ARG A 171 -8.82 -37.38 -18.93
N ALA A 172 -8.85 -36.27 -19.67
CA ALA A 172 -9.42 -36.20 -21.01
C ALA A 172 -8.57 -36.99 -22.03
N LEU A 173 -7.25 -36.86 -21.99
CA LEU A 173 -6.31 -37.61 -22.84
C LEU A 173 -6.36 -39.13 -22.58
N ALA A 174 -6.47 -39.55 -21.31
CA ALA A 174 -6.64 -40.97 -20.97
C ALA A 174 -7.96 -41.54 -21.50
N THR A 175 -9.04 -40.76 -21.47
CA THR A 175 -10.34 -41.16 -22.00
C THR A 175 -10.32 -41.29 -23.53
N GLU A 176 -9.59 -40.41 -24.22
CA GLU A 176 -9.46 -40.43 -25.68
C GLU A 176 -8.55 -41.56 -26.18
N GLN A 177 -7.49 -41.91 -25.44
CA GLN A 177 -6.64 -43.07 -25.74
C GLN A 177 -7.38 -44.41 -25.56
N ALA A 178 -8.15 -44.56 -24.48
CA ALA A 178 -8.94 -45.78 -24.24
C ALA A 178 -10.01 -46.02 -25.32
N ASN A 179 -10.57 -44.95 -25.89
CA ASN A 179 -11.56 -45.03 -26.97
C ASN A 179 -10.89 -45.29 -28.35
N ARG A 180 -9.65 -44.84 -28.57
CA ARG A 180 -8.88 -45.14 -29.78
C ARG A 180 -8.41 -46.60 -29.84
N GLU A 181 -8.05 -47.22 -28.72
CA GLU A 181 -7.63 -48.63 -28.68
C GLU A 181 -8.78 -49.63 -28.91
N THR A 182 -9.99 -49.29 -28.48
CA THR A 182 -11.19 -50.13 -28.68
C THR A 182 -11.73 -50.08 -30.10
N THR A 183 -11.41 -49.06 -30.89
CA THR A 183 -11.87 -48.93 -32.28
C THR A 183 -10.94 -49.60 -33.30
N ASN A 184 -9.72 -49.98 -32.90
CA ASN A 184 -8.67 -50.47 -33.82
C ASN A 184 -8.42 -51.99 -33.78
N SER A 185 -9.17 -52.74 -32.96
CA SER A 185 -8.97 -54.20 -32.79
C SER A 185 -9.99 -55.09 -33.52
N GLU A 186 -10.88 -54.50 -34.33
CA GLU A 186 -11.89 -55.26 -35.08
C GLU A 186 -11.80 -54.92 -36.57
N ASN A 187 -10.76 -55.42 -37.26
CA ASN A 187 -10.78 -55.87 -38.67
C ASN A 187 -9.39 -56.32 -39.19
N GLU A 188 -9.22 -57.65 -39.25
CA GLU A 188 -8.63 -58.48 -40.32
C GLU A 188 -7.12 -58.42 -40.74
N ASP A 189 -6.49 -59.60 -40.63
CA ASP A 189 -5.28 -60.17 -41.28
C ASP A 189 -5.54 -60.51 -42.79
N PRO A 190 -4.60 -60.85 -43.73
CA PRO A 190 -3.12 -60.95 -43.74
C PRO A 190 -2.34 -60.23 -44.89
N THR A 191 -1.01 -60.20 -44.73
CA THR A 191 0.13 -59.87 -45.63
C THR A 191 -0.03 -60.11 -47.16
N PRO A 192 0.67 -59.36 -48.05
CA PRO A 192 2.03 -59.77 -48.46
C PRO A 192 3.07 -58.63 -48.66
N THR A 193 4.34 -59.00 -48.47
CA THR A 193 5.60 -58.26 -48.64
C THR A 193 5.79 -57.65 -50.05
N PRO A 194 6.56 -56.55 -50.22
CA PRO A 194 7.95 -56.72 -50.70
C PRO A 194 9.02 -55.84 -49.99
N THR A 195 10.25 -56.29 -50.23
CA THR A 195 11.61 -56.04 -49.70
C THR A 195 12.19 -54.60 -49.82
N PRO A 196 13.37 -54.33 -49.22
CA PRO A 196 13.76 -53.06 -48.61
C PRO A 196 14.74 -52.24 -49.46
N ASN A 197 14.90 -50.96 -49.16
CA ASN A 197 16.13 -50.26 -49.50
C ASN A 197 16.58 -49.27 -48.41
N SER A 198 17.87 -49.37 -48.10
CA SER A 198 18.61 -48.72 -47.02
C SER A 198 19.15 -47.35 -47.44
N ASN A 199 19.20 -46.39 -46.50
CA ASN A 199 20.38 -45.57 -46.15
C ASN A 199 19.97 -44.28 -45.39
N VAL A 200 20.35 -44.15 -44.11
CA VAL A 200 21.53 -43.36 -43.58
C VAL A 200 21.20 -41.85 -43.49
N THR A 201 20.84 -41.37 -42.28
CA THR A 201 21.68 -40.57 -41.33
C THR A 201 21.42 -39.07 -41.50
N GLN A 202 20.70 -38.44 -40.56
CA GLN A 202 21.21 -37.67 -39.41
C GLN A 202 21.85 -36.33 -39.81
N THR A 203 21.26 -35.22 -39.34
CA THR A 203 21.87 -33.97 -38.79
C THR A 203 20.75 -32.93 -38.74
N ASP A 204 20.26 -32.51 -37.56
CA ASP A 204 20.80 -31.52 -36.61
C ASP A 204 20.56 -30.05 -37.00
N ASP A 205 20.31 -29.26 -35.95
CA ASP A 205 20.45 -27.79 -35.81
C ASP A 205 19.25 -26.85 -36.12
N THR A 206 18.45 -26.63 -35.08
CA THR A 206 18.40 -25.43 -34.18
C THR A 206 18.58 -24.01 -34.76
N GLN A 207 17.77 -23.10 -34.15
CA GLN A 207 17.88 -21.63 -33.97
C GLN A 207 16.86 -20.82 -34.79
N SER A 208 15.79 -20.27 -34.17
CA SER A 208 15.75 -19.11 -33.26
C SER A 208 16.09 -17.81 -33.98
N ASP A 209 15.11 -16.91 -34.11
CA ASP A 209 15.33 -15.47 -34.02
C ASP A 209 14.03 -14.75 -33.65
N GLU A 210 14.07 -14.14 -32.46
CA GLU A 210 13.21 -13.07 -31.98
C GLU A 210 13.60 -11.74 -32.65
N GLN A 211 12.64 -10.83 -32.84
CA GLN A 211 12.69 -9.39 -32.49
C GLN A 211 11.50 -8.65 -33.13
N ARG A 212 10.57 -8.15 -32.31
CA ARG A 212 10.47 -6.76 -31.80
C ARG A 212 10.15 -5.75 -32.88
N ASP A 213 8.99 -5.11 -32.73
CA ASP A 213 8.86 -3.67 -32.89
C ASP A 213 7.82 -3.11 -31.90
N SER A 214 8.20 -2.00 -31.30
CA SER A 214 7.54 -1.16 -30.30
C SER A 214 6.90 0.05 -30.96
N GLU A 215 5.85 0.63 -30.35
CA GLU A 215 5.54 2.08 -30.20
C GLU A 215 4.05 2.21 -29.77
N SER A 216 3.73 2.66 -28.55
CA SER A 216 3.70 4.05 -28.03
C SER A 216 2.52 4.89 -28.53
N GLU A 217 1.64 5.32 -27.61
CA GLU A 217 0.92 6.62 -27.53
C GLU A 217 -0.14 6.52 -26.41
N SER A 218 0.08 7.02 -25.18
CA SER A 218 -0.06 8.40 -24.67
C SER A 218 -1.43 9.06 -24.89
N GLY A 219 -2.17 9.28 -23.80
CA GLY A 219 -3.40 10.09 -23.77
C GLY A 219 -3.83 10.42 -22.35
N LEU A 220 -3.16 11.41 -21.75
CA LEU A 220 -3.55 12.07 -20.49
C LEU A 220 -4.55 13.18 -20.82
N GLU A 221 -5.74 13.16 -20.22
CA GLU A 221 -6.56 14.36 -20.06
C GLU A 221 -6.99 14.51 -18.59
N SER A 222 -6.54 15.62 -18.02
CA SER A 222 -6.87 16.12 -16.70
C SER A 222 -8.11 17.01 -16.79
N GLU A 223 -9.13 16.78 -15.97
CA GLU A 223 -10.15 17.80 -15.67
C GLU A 223 -10.35 17.91 -14.17
N SER A 224 -9.76 18.98 -13.63
CA SER A 224 -10.04 19.56 -12.33
C SER A 224 -11.18 20.57 -12.42
N GLU A 225 -11.88 20.75 -11.29
CA GLU A 225 -12.78 21.85 -10.93
C GLU A 225 -14.25 21.76 -11.39
N ARG A 226 -15.16 21.66 -10.41
CA ARG A 226 -16.13 22.74 -10.14
C ARG A 226 -16.84 22.57 -8.80
N GLU A 227 -16.84 23.68 -8.07
CA GLU A 227 -17.64 24.01 -6.89
C GLU A 227 -19.13 23.66 -7.04
N ARG A 228 -19.78 23.36 -5.91
CA ARG A 228 -21.00 24.07 -5.49
C ARG A 228 -21.36 23.78 -4.03
N GLU A 229 -21.28 24.84 -3.24
CA GLU A 229 -21.95 25.01 -1.95
C GLU A 229 -23.43 24.55 -2.02
N ARG A 230 -23.85 23.81 -0.98
CA ARG A 230 -25.24 23.75 -0.55
C ARG A 230 -25.27 23.67 0.98
N GLU A 231 -25.46 24.82 1.62
CA GLU A 231 -26.21 24.89 2.86
C GLU A 231 -27.65 24.39 2.63
N PRO A 232 -28.26 23.76 3.64
CA PRO A 232 -29.69 23.88 3.82
C PRO A 232 -30.02 24.52 5.17
N ASP A 233 -30.81 25.57 5.04
CA ASP A 233 -31.43 26.42 6.04
C ASP A 233 -32.31 25.63 7.04
N LEU A 234 -32.30 26.09 8.28
CA LEU A 234 -33.07 25.58 9.41
C LEU A 234 -34.50 26.12 9.35
N SER A 235 -35.49 25.26 9.54
CA SER A 235 -36.81 25.64 10.05
C SER A 235 -37.30 24.63 11.08
#